data_AF-A0A2E7SD92-F1
#
_entry.id   AF-A0A2E7SD92-F1
#
_cell.length_a   1.000
_cell.length_b   1.000
_cell.length_c   1.000
_cell.angle_alpha   90.00
_cell.angle_beta   90.00
_cell.angle_gamma   90.00
#
_symmetry.space_group_name_H-M   'P 1'
#
loop_
_entity.id
_entity.type
_entity.pdbx_description
1 polymer ?
#
loop_
_entity_poly.entity_id
_entity_poly.type
_entity_poly.pdbx_seq_one_letter_code
_entity_poly.pdbx_strand_id
1 'polypeptide(L)' 'MKTLDHSLSEPAHNLASDEILLDEVNGEQREPVLRFWEPTRHFAVVGYGNSIERECDIKAYSCLRIPILR' A
#
# COMPACT_ATOMS: atom_id res chain seq x y z
N MET A 1 -17.33 -13.04 4.72
CA MET A 1 -16.26 -12.08 4.38
C MET A 1 -16.91 -10.91 3.66
N LYS A 2 -16.84 -9.70 4.22
CA LYS A 2 -17.42 -8.51 3.58
C LYS A 2 -16.49 -8.01 2.47
N THR A 3 -17.05 -7.39 1.43
CA THR A 3 -16.28 -6.78 0.35
C THR A 3 -16.31 -5.26 0.47
N LEU A 4 -15.19 -4.59 0.22
CA LEU A 4 -15.06 -3.14 0.17
C LEU A 4 -14.40 -2.73 -1.14
N ASP A 5 -15.14 -2.04 -2.00
CA ASP A 5 -14.61 -1.46 -3.24
C ASP A 5 -14.42 0.04 -3.01
N HIS A 6 -13.20 0.44 -2.65
CA HIS A 6 -12.92 1.82 -2.27
C HIS A 6 -11.44 2.17 -2.46
N SER A 7 -11.18 3.05 -3.43
CA SER A 7 -9.86 3.60 -3.75
C SER A 7 -9.68 4.99 -3.15
N LEU A 8 -8.54 5.23 -2.51
CA LEU A 8 -8.10 6.56 -2.08
C LEU A 8 -7.19 7.19 -3.14
N SER A 9 -7.13 8.52 -3.19
CA SER A 9 -6.37 9.26 -4.20
C SER A 9 -4.86 9.01 -4.13
N GLU A 10 -4.30 9.06 -2.91
CA GLU A 10 -2.87 8.87 -2.68
C GLU A 10 -2.55 7.39 -2.41
N PRO A 11 -1.60 6.77 -3.14
CA PRO A 11 -1.21 5.38 -2.92
C PRO A 11 -0.84 5.06 -1.46
N ALA A 12 -0.15 5.98 -0.78
CA ALA A 12 0.22 5.82 0.63
C ALA A 12 -0.99 5.69 1.56
N HIS A 13 -2.09 6.39 1.27
CA HIS A 13 -3.31 6.26 2.07
C HIS A 13 -4.01 4.92 1.81
N ASN A 14 -3.92 4.37 0.59
CA ASN A 14 -4.44 3.03 0.33
C ASN A 14 -3.70 1.97 1.14
N LEU A 15 -2.36 2.02 1.18
CA LEU A 15 -1.55 1.11 1.99
C LEU A 15 -1.84 1.27 3.48
N ALA A 16 -1.89 2.51 3.99
CA ALA A 16 -2.23 2.76 5.39
C ALA A 16 -3.63 2.24 5.77
N SER A 17 -4.59 2.29 4.84
CA SER A 17 -5.92 1.71 5.08
C SER A 17 -5.89 0.19 5.14
N ASP A 18 -5.06 -0.47 4.35
CA ASP A 18 -4.90 -1.93 4.42
C ASP A 18 -4.30 -2.36 5.77
N GLU A 19 -3.30 -1.63 6.29
CA GLU A 19 -2.73 -1.88 7.62
C GLU A 19 -3.76 -1.68 8.75
N ILE A 20 -4.54 -0.60 8.72
CA ILE A 20 -5.61 -0.37 9.71
C ILE A 20 -6.65 -1.49 9.67
N LEU A 21 -7.07 -1.91 8.48
CA LEU A 21 -8.03 -3.01 8.34
C LEU A 21 -7.45 -4.33 8.85
N LEU A 22 -6.17 -4.58 8.62
CA LEU A 22 -5.46 -5.75 9.13
C LEU A 22 -5.42 -5.74 10.66
N ASP A 23 -5.05 -4.61 11.28
CA ASP A 23 -5.03 -4.43 12.73
C ASP A 23 -6.41 -4.60 13.36
N GLU A 24 -7.46 -4.06 12.75
CA GLU A 24 -8.84 -4.20 13.22
C GLU A 24 -9.33 -5.66 13.18
N VAL A 25 -8.98 -6.41 12.13
CA VAL A 25 -9.32 -7.83 12.02
C VAL A 25 -8.52 -8.65 13.03
N ASN A 26 -7.22 -8.39 13.18
CA ASN A 26 -6.37 -9.07 14.16
C ASN A 26 -6.79 -8.79 15.61
N GLY A 27 -7.31 -7.59 15.87
CA GLY A 27 -7.85 -7.18 17.16
C GLY A 27 -9.29 -7.61 17.43
N GLU A 28 -9.90 -8.41 16.55
CA GLU A 28 -11.31 -8.84 16.62
C GLU A 28 -12.33 -7.68 16.64
N GLN A 29 -11.93 -6.48 16.22
CA GLN A 29 -12.78 -5.29 16.13
C GLN A 29 -13.61 -5.28 14.84
N ARG A 30 -13.24 -6.11 13.88
CA ARG A 30 -13.89 -6.23 12.57
C ARG A 30 -13.88 -7.68 12.08
N GLU A 31 -14.93 -8.05 11.35
CA GLU A 31 -14.96 -9.30 10.56
C GLU A 31 -13.97 -9.26 9.38
N PRO A 32 -13.50 -10.42 8.88
CA PRO A 32 -12.65 -10.47 7.70
C PRO A 32 -13.23 -9.75 6.48
N VAL A 33 -12.40 -8.91 5.86
CA VAL A 33 -12.77 -8.07 4.70
C VAL A 33 -11.88 -8.37 3.49
N LEU A 34 -12.47 -8.36 2.30
CA LEU A 34 -11.75 -8.34 1.04
C LEU A 34 -11.90 -6.94 0.44
N ARG A 35 -10.79 -6.24 0.28
CA ARG A 35 -10.76 -4.88 -0.25
C ARG A 35 -10.23 -4.85 -1.67
N PHE A 36 -10.86 -4.04 -2.52
CA PHE A 36 -10.39 -3.69 -3.86
C PHE A 36 -10.05 -2.20 -3.90
N TRP A 37 -8.92 -1.89 -4.51
CA TRP A 37 -8.51 -0.51 -4.80
C TRP A 37 -7.54 -0.47 -5.98
N GLU A 38 -7.51 0.66 -6.68
CA GLU A 38 -6.61 0.91 -7.80
C GLU A 38 -5.88 2.26 -7.60
N PRO A 39 -4.55 2.30 -7.76
CA PRO A 39 -3.80 3.55 -7.67
C PRO A 39 -4.04 4.45 -8.89
N THR A 40 -4.15 5.76 -8.66
CA THR A 40 -4.26 6.75 -9.75
C THR A 40 -2.92 7.14 -10.36
N ARG A 41 -1.81 6.73 -9.74
CA ARG A 41 -0.44 7.00 -10.20
C ARG A 41 0.49 5.83 -9.92
N HIS A 42 1.54 5.71 -10.72
CA HIS A 42 2.60 4.73 -10.50
C HIS A 42 3.31 4.97 -9.17
N PHE A 43 3.64 3.89 -8.47
CA PHE A 43 4.46 3.85 -7.27
C PHE A 43 5.04 2.43 -7.14
N ALA A 44 6.13 2.29 -6.39
CA ALA A 44 6.65 1.00 -5.98
C ALA A 44 6.44 0.80 -4.48
N VAL A 45 6.21 -0.45 -4.08
CA VAL A 45 6.17 -0.86 -2.67
C VAL A 45 7.33 -1.80 -2.42
N VAL A 46 8.12 -1.50 -1.41
CA VAL A 46 9.23 -2.37 -0.98
C VAL A 46 8.82 -3.01 0.34
N GLY A 47 8.72 -4.34 0.34
CA GLY A 47 8.28 -5.08 1.51
C GLY A 47 9.16 -4.89 2.74
N TYR A 48 8.63 -5.22 3.92
CA TYR A 48 9.34 -4.99 5.19
C TYR A 48 10.73 -5.68 5.25
N GLY A 49 10.86 -6.90 4.71
CA GLY A 49 12.13 -7.65 4.69
C GLY A 49 13.14 -7.18 3.64
N ASN A 50 12.76 -6.20 2.82
CA ASN A 50 13.48 -5.81 1.62
C ASN A 50 14.24 -4.50 1.79
N SER A 51 15.22 -4.26 0.92
CA SER A 51 16.10 -3.09 0.94
C SER A 51 15.87 -2.22 -0.29
N ILE A 52 15.39 -0.99 -0.06
CA ILE A 52 15.16 0.00 -1.12
C ILE A 52 16.44 0.23 -1.94
N GLU A 53 17.58 0.37 -1.28
CA GLU A 53 18.88 0.65 -1.93
C GLU A 53 19.37 -0.50 -2.83
N ARG A 54 18.97 -1.75 -2.52
CA ARG A 54 19.36 -2.93 -3.30
C ARG A 54 18.39 -3.26 -4.42
N GLU A 55 17.12 -2.92 -4.24
CA GLU A 55 16.03 -3.38 -5.11
C GLU A 55 15.51 -2.30 -6.04
N CYS A 56 15.75 -1.03 -5.72
CA CYS A 56 15.27 0.10 -6.51
C CYS A 56 16.43 0.94 -7.04
N ASP A 57 16.36 1.31 -8.31
CA ASP A 57 17.17 2.38 -8.87
C ASP A 57 16.62 3.74 -8.38
N ILE A 58 17.08 4.17 -7.22
CA ILE A 58 16.62 5.41 -6.56
C ILE A 58 16.75 6.62 -7.50
N LYS A 59 17.79 6.67 -8.34
CA LYS A 59 18.00 7.78 -9.28
C LYS A 59 16.92 7.78 -10.36
N ALA A 60 16.65 6.63 -10.97
CA ALA A 60 15.60 6.51 -11.97
C ALA A 60 14.22 6.86 -11.41
N TYR A 61 13.86 6.34 -10.23
CA TYR A 61 12.58 6.63 -9.57
C TYR A 61 12.43 8.12 -9.25
N SER A 62 13.48 8.77 -8.76
CA SER A 62 13.49 10.22 -8.50
C SER A 62 13.31 11.03 -9.78
N CYS A 63 14.05 10.70 -10.85
CA CYS A 63 13.91 11.36 -12.16
C CYS A 63 12.49 11.20 -12.75
N LEU A 64 11.87 10.03 -12.56
CA LEU A 64 10.51 9.75 -13.03
C LEU A 64 9.42 10.25 -12.09
N ARG A 65 9.79 10.79 -10.91
CA ARG A 65 8.87 11.20 -9.84
C ARG A 65 7.92 10.07 -9.42
N ILE A 66 8.41 8.84 -9.42
CA ILE A 66 7.69 7.67 -8.94
C ILE A 66 8.05 7.46 -7.46
N PRO A 67 7.09 7.55 -6.53
CA PRO A 67 7.38 7.33 -5.13
C PRO A 67 7.67 5.85 -4.84
N ILE A 68 8.59 5.63 -3.90
CA ILE A 68 8.86 4.33 -3.29
C ILE A 68 8.27 4.37 -1.88
N LEU A 69 7.37 3.44 -1.58
CA LEU A 69 6.65 3.34 -0.32
C LEU A 69 6.98 2.02 0.39
N ARG A 70 6.59 1.94 1.66
CA ARG A 70 6.77 0.78 2.54
C ARG A 70 5.51 0.59 3.36
#